data_AF-A0A932SXD3-F1
#
_entry.id   AF-A0A932SXD3-F1
#
_cell.length_a   1.000
_cell.length_b   1.000
_cell.length_c   1.000
_cell.angle_alpha   90.00
_cell.angle_beta   90.00
_cell.angle_gamma   90.00
#
_symmetry.space_group_name_H-M   'P 1'
#
loop_
_entity.id
_entity.type
_entity.pdbx_description
1 polymer ?
#
loop_
_entity_poly.entity_id
_entity_poly.type
_entity_poly.pdbx_seq_one_letter_code
_entity_poly.pdbx_strand_id
1 'polypeptide(L)'
;MRHPRRKFLRAAGVAVALPLLDSLLPRVRAGEKTVTPRRMVCICAPLGFYPGNFIPSQPGKSYELTPHLEVLKDFRDDFTVISGLAGISGGHQAIAGFLTGVPGAGQPGIRNAISVDQFAAEHIGAETRFRSLALTGEGLGLSFTRTGARVPAYNSPSQLFAEMFLEGKDNEVEAQLFHLKEGRSILDGVRGQAQSFRSSLGADDRDRLDEYLTSVRELEERLVIDEKWCRTPKPKVNVEPPRDISNRNDLIGRTRLLFELAHLAVQTDSTRLITIMLAGSTSAPPIPGVTQGHHDLSHHGKDPGKLAQLNLIEIECMKVLRELVSRLKQSQEGGEALLDRTMVYLSSNLGDASSHSTRNLPVFVAGGGFQHGRHLAFDPQSPPPLCNLYVSMLQRLGIEVDKFSTGTGTLTGLEFKRS
;
A
#
# COMPACT_ATOMS: atom_id res chain seq x y z
N MET A 1 -14.81 24.52 -44.78
CA MET A 1 -13.89 25.66 -44.95
C MET A 1 -12.46 25.16 -44.77
N ARG A 2 -11.59 25.41 -45.76
CA ARG A 2 -10.16 25.05 -45.73
C ARG A 2 -9.40 26.12 -44.92
N HIS A 3 -8.56 25.72 -43.96
CA HIS A 3 -7.55 26.61 -43.38
C HIS A 3 -6.14 26.15 -43.76
N PRO A 4 -5.28 27.07 -44.24
CA PRO A 4 -4.05 26.73 -44.97
C PRO A 4 -2.87 26.38 -44.05
N ARG A 5 -2.01 25.50 -44.56
CA ARG A 5 -0.69 25.14 -44.01
C ARG A 5 0.30 26.29 -44.21
N ARG A 6 0.52 27.15 -43.21
CA ARG A 6 1.78 27.89 -42.96
C ARG A 6 1.63 28.85 -41.78
N LYS A 7 2.15 28.47 -40.62
CA LYS A 7 2.83 29.37 -39.66
C LYS A 7 3.89 28.55 -38.91
N PHE A 8 5.02 28.34 -39.58
CA PHE A 8 6.26 27.91 -38.93
C PHE A 8 6.97 29.20 -38.51
N LEU A 9 6.92 29.53 -37.22
CA LEU A 9 7.73 30.63 -36.67
C LEU A 9 9.08 30.05 -36.25
N ARG A 10 10.12 30.45 -36.99
CA ARG A 10 11.50 30.41 -36.52
C ARG A 10 11.63 31.44 -35.39
N ALA A 11 11.80 30.98 -34.16
CA ALA A 11 12.29 31.79 -33.07
C ALA A 11 13.42 30.99 -32.40
N ALA A 12 14.66 31.39 -32.71
CA ALA A 12 15.83 30.99 -31.96
C ALA A 12 15.98 31.98 -30.79
N GLY A 13 16.07 31.48 -29.55
CA GLY A 13 16.41 32.27 -28.37
C GLY A 13 15.30 32.34 -27.32
N VAL A 14 15.57 31.74 -26.16
CA VAL A 14 14.81 31.76 -24.90
C VAL A 14 13.51 30.94 -24.92
N ALA A 15 13.62 29.66 -24.52
CA ALA A 15 12.47 28.83 -24.19
C ALA A 15 11.91 29.26 -22.82
N VAL A 16 10.89 30.11 -22.83
CA VAL A 16 9.97 30.21 -21.69
C VAL A 16 9.05 29.00 -21.76
N ALA A 17 9.06 28.15 -20.74
CA ALA A 17 8.15 27.01 -20.65
C ALA A 17 6.71 27.55 -20.66
N LEU A 18 5.99 27.30 -21.75
CA LEU A 18 4.56 27.61 -21.84
C LEU A 18 3.79 26.69 -20.88
N PRO A 19 2.80 27.21 -20.14
CA PRO A 19 1.87 26.37 -19.38
C PRO A 19 1.23 25.33 -20.31
N LEU A 20 1.02 24.12 -19.79
CA LEU A 20 0.32 23.07 -20.52
C LEU A 20 -1.10 23.58 -20.87
N LEU A 21 -1.38 23.80 -22.16
CA LEU A 21 -2.69 24.25 -22.63
C LEU A 21 -3.61 23.04 -22.80
N ASP A 22 -4.78 23.06 -22.17
CA ASP A 22 -5.81 22.00 -22.24
C ASP A 22 -6.23 21.63 -23.67
N SER A 23 -5.97 22.52 -24.64
CA SER A 23 -6.22 22.28 -26.07
C SER A 23 -5.32 21.21 -26.71
N LEU A 24 -4.25 20.80 -26.03
CA LEU A 24 -3.28 19.80 -26.50
C LEU A 24 -3.47 18.41 -25.85
N LEU A 25 -4.39 18.28 -24.89
CA LEU A 25 -4.78 16.98 -24.34
C LEU A 25 -5.73 16.25 -25.32
N PRO A 26 -5.62 14.92 -25.49
CA PRO A 26 -6.56 14.16 -26.30
C PRO A 26 -7.99 14.41 -25.80
N ARG A 27 -8.85 14.93 -26.68
CA ARG A 27 -10.28 15.09 -26.41
C ARG A 27 -10.91 13.71 -26.18
N VAL A 28 -11.09 13.33 -24.93
CA VAL A 28 -12.02 12.27 -24.53
C VAL A 28 -13.42 12.73 -24.96
N ARG A 29 -14.20 11.84 -25.59
CA ARG A 29 -15.57 12.13 -26.00
C ARG A 29 -16.35 12.68 -24.81
N ALA A 30 -16.92 13.87 -24.96
CA ALA A 30 -17.83 14.44 -23.97
C ALA A 30 -19.03 13.48 -23.78
N GLY A 31 -19.12 12.85 -22.60
CA GLY A 31 -20.27 12.00 -22.23
C GLY A 31 -19.92 10.71 -21.48
N GLU A 32 -18.72 10.16 -21.62
CA GLU A 32 -18.26 9.06 -20.76
C GLU A 32 -17.55 9.66 -19.55
N LYS A 33 -18.19 9.60 -18.36
CA LYS A 33 -17.46 9.83 -17.11
C LYS A 33 -16.44 8.70 -17.00
N THR A 34 -15.18 8.96 -17.35
CA THR A 34 -14.09 8.06 -16.97
C THR A 34 -14.10 7.94 -15.46
N VAL A 35 -14.41 6.75 -14.94
CA VAL A 35 -14.43 6.50 -13.51
C VAL A 35 -13.00 6.68 -13.00
N THR A 36 -12.74 7.77 -12.28
CA THR A 36 -11.42 8.01 -11.70
C THR A 36 -11.14 6.93 -10.64
N PRO A 37 -10.07 6.15 -10.80
CA PRO A 37 -9.80 4.98 -9.97
C PRO A 37 -9.58 5.33 -8.50
N ARG A 38 -9.87 4.36 -7.63
CA ARG A 38 -9.58 4.41 -6.19
C ARG A 38 -8.36 3.55 -5.90
N ARG A 39 -7.52 3.99 -4.96
CA ARG A 39 -6.25 3.34 -4.63
C ARG A 39 -6.06 3.21 -3.13
N MET A 40 -5.19 2.29 -2.75
CA MET A 40 -4.85 2.00 -1.36
C MET A 40 -3.35 1.82 -1.20
N VAL A 41 -2.77 2.53 -0.24
CA VAL A 41 -1.39 2.39 0.22
C VAL A 41 -1.41 2.01 1.71
N CYS A 42 -1.01 0.79 2.03
CA CYS A 42 -0.94 0.26 3.39
C CYS A 42 0.49 0.25 3.89
N ILE A 43 0.77 0.85 5.05
CA ILE A 43 2.11 1.04 5.60
C ILE A 43 2.14 0.49 7.02
N CYS A 44 3.09 -0.40 7.31
CA CYS A 44 3.34 -0.91 8.66
C CYS A 44 4.67 -0.39 9.20
N ALA A 45 4.63 0.27 10.37
CA ALA A 45 5.79 0.52 11.20
C ALA A 45 6.00 -0.67 12.16
N PRO A 46 6.94 -1.59 11.90
CA PRO A 46 7.01 -2.88 12.61
C PRO A 46 7.43 -2.78 14.08
N LEU A 47 8.00 -1.64 14.48
CA LEU A 47 8.45 -1.37 15.84
C LEU A 47 7.48 -0.49 16.64
N GLY A 48 6.29 -0.19 16.10
CA GLY A 48 5.31 0.64 16.79
C GLY A 48 5.61 2.13 16.70
N PHE A 49 4.80 2.91 17.42
CA PHE A 49 5.05 4.30 17.75
C PHE A 49 4.95 4.46 19.26
N TYR A 50 5.66 5.42 19.85
CA TYR A 50 5.37 5.80 21.23
C TYR A 50 3.98 6.44 21.35
N PRO A 51 3.02 5.83 22.08
CA PRO A 51 1.63 6.30 22.09
C PRO A 51 1.47 7.73 22.60
N GLY A 52 2.29 8.14 23.58
CA GLY A 52 2.24 9.47 24.17
C GLY A 52 2.55 10.61 23.19
N ASN A 53 3.24 10.31 22.08
CA ASN A 53 3.55 11.30 21.05
C ASN A 53 2.70 11.13 19.78
N PHE A 54 1.90 10.06 19.68
CA PHE A 54 1.09 9.74 18.49
C PHE A 54 -0.42 9.86 18.73
N ILE A 55 -0.94 9.36 19.85
CA ILE A 55 -2.39 9.25 20.11
C ILE A 55 -2.88 10.51 20.85
N PRO A 56 -3.82 11.28 20.27
CA PRO A 56 -4.40 12.42 20.98
C PRO A 56 -5.18 12.00 22.22
N SER A 57 -5.19 12.86 23.24
CA SER A 57 -5.88 12.58 24.51
C SER A 57 -7.41 12.69 24.41
N GLN A 58 -7.91 13.56 23.53
CA GLN A 58 -9.34 13.82 23.36
C GLN A 58 -9.86 13.30 22.02
N PRO A 59 -11.08 12.72 21.97
CA PRO A 59 -11.73 12.34 20.71
C PRO A 59 -12.34 13.55 19.97
N GLY A 60 -12.85 13.31 18.77
CA GLY A 60 -13.63 14.28 18.01
C GLY A 60 -12.76 15.18 17.12
N LYS A 61 -13.31 16.32 16.68
CA LYS A 61 -12.62 17.23 15.72
C LYS A 61 -11.65 18.20 16.37
N SER A 62 -11.86 18.52 17.65
CA SER A 62 -11.11 19.55 18.38
C SER A 62 -9.91 19.01 19.17
N TYR A 63 -9.44 17.80 18.86
CA TYR A 63 -8.29 17.21 19.54
C TYR A 63 -7.00 18.01 19.29
N GLU A 64 -6.14 18.14 20.29
CA GLU A 64 -4.83 18.76 20.12
C GLU A 64 -3.89 17.83 19.33
N LEU A 65 -3.13 18.39 18.39
CA LEU A 65 -2.10 17.62 17.68
C LEU A 65 -1.01 17.21 18.66
N THR A 66 -0.67 15.92 18.64
CA THR A 66 0.49 15.39 19.37
C THR A 66 1.78 15.71 18.60
N PRO A 67 2.97 15.59 19.22
CA PRO A 67 4.25 15.89 18.57
C PRO A 67 4.42 15.23 17.19
N HIS A 68 4.05 13.96 17.02
CA HIS A 68 4.13 13.27 15.73
C HIS A 68 3.17 13.82 14.68
N LEU A 69 1.98 14.23 15.11
CA LEU A 69 0.93 14.73 14.22
C LEU A 69 1.12 16.21 13.85
N GLU A 70 1.84 16.98 14.68
CA GLU A 70 2.17 18.38 14.41
C GLU A 70 2.96 18.54 13.10
N VAL A 71 3.75 17.52 12.73
CA VAL A 71 4.46 17.45 11.45
C VAL A 71 3.49 17.53 10.25
N LEU A 72 2.25 17.05 10.40
CA LEU A 72 1.22 17.03 9.37
C LEU A 72 0.10 18.07 9.59
N LYS A 73 0.31 19.09 10.42
CA LYS A 73 -0.75 20.08 10.75
C LYS A 73 -1.43 20.72 9.53
N ASP A 74 -0.68 20.95 8.45
CA ASP A 74 -1.18 21.53 7.20
C ASP A 74 -2.19 20.61 6.48
N PHE A 75 -2.27 19.34 6.89
CA PHE A 75 -3.15 18.29 6.36
C PHE A 75 -4.22 17.88 7.37
N ARG A 76 -4.48 18.67 8.42
CA ARG A 76 -5.40 18.33 9.52
C ARG A 76 -6.75 17.80 9.03
N ASP A 77 -7.32 18.42 8.00
CA ASP A 77 -8.62 18.05 7.42
C ASP A 77 -8.54 16.93 6.37
N ASP A 78 -7.36 16.37 6.14
CA ASP A 78 -7.10 15.29 5.18
C ASP A 78 -6.76 13.95 5.85
N PHE A 79 -6.67 13.89 7.19
CA PHE A 79 -6.46 12.64 7.91
C PHE A 79 -7.36 12.42 9.13
N THR A 80 -7.41 11.17 9.58
CA THR A 80 -8.08 10.72 10.79
C THR A 80 -7.12 9.87 11.59
N VAL A 81 -7.03 10.18 12.88
CA VAL A 81 -6.33 9.33 13.84
C VAL A 81 -7.34 8.39 14.46
N ILE A 82 -6.98 7.12 14.61
CA ILE A 82 -7.84 6.11 15.20
C ILE A 82 -7.06 5.43 16.33
N SER A 83 -7.71 5.31 17.49
CA SER A 83 -7.19 4.61 18.66
C SER A 83 -8.25 3.67 19.24
N GLY A 84 -7.82 2.70 20.03
CA GLY A 84 -8.70 1.74 20.69
C GLY A 84 -9.10 0.53 19.83
N LEU A 85 -8.53 0.37 18.63
CA LEU A 85 -8.76 -0.84 17.84
C LEU A 85 -8.07 -2.06 18.47
N ALA A 86 -8.74 -3.21 18.39
CA ALA A 86 -8.15 -4.50 18.72
C ALA A 86 -7.22 -4.94 17.59
N GLY A 87 -5.92 -5.03 17.87
CA GLY A 87 -4.95 -5.61 16.96
C GLY A 87 -4.95 -7.13 17.01
N ILE A 88 -3.95 -7.73 16.37
CA ILE A 88 -3.80 -9.18 16.27
C ILE A 88 -2.94 -9.68 17.42
N SER A 89 -3.38 -10.76 18.10
CA SER A 89 -2.61 -11.36 19.20
C SER A 89 -1.28 -11.93 18.71
N GLY A 90 -0.22 -11.83 19.53
CA GLY A 90 1.08 -12.45 19.23
C GLY A 90 2.31 -11.55 19.44
N GLY A 91 2.13 -10.35 19.99
CA GLY A 91 3.22 -9.39 20.19
C GLY A 91 3.87 -9.03 18.85
N HIS A 92 5.19 -9.09 18.78
CA HIS A 92 5.90 -8.77 17.53
C HIS A 92 5.52 -9.71 16.36
N GLN A 93 5.21 -10.98 16.63
CA GLN A 93 4.81 -11.95 15.58
C GLN A 93 3.48 -11.59 14.91
N ALA A 94 2.66 -10.76 15.57
CA ALA A 94 1.39 -10.27 15.03
C ALA A 94 1.54 -9.50 13.71
N ILE A 95 2.77 -9.09 13.34
CA ILE A 95 3.05 -8.49 12.03
C ILE A 95 2.59 -9.37 10.86
N ALA A 96 2.65 -10.70 11.01
CA ALA A 96 2.15 -11.63 9.99
C ALA A 96 0.63 -11.53 9.81
N GLY A 97 -0.09 -11.13 10.86
CA GLY A 97 -1.53 -10.92 10.85
C GLY A 97 -1.96 -9.51 10.47
N PHE A 98 -1.03 -8.55 10.31
CA PHE A 98 -1.36 -7.14 10.16
C PHE A 98 -2.38 -6.91 9.05
N LEU A 99 -2.13 -7.37 7.82
CA LEU A 99 -3.07 -7.21 6.71
C LEU A 99 -4.05 -8.37 6.51
N THR A 100 -3.87 -9.50 7.18
CA THR A 100 -4.75 -10.68 7.02
C THR A 100 -5.84 -10.74 8.08
N GLY A 101 -5.63 -10.09 9.22
CA GLY A 101 -6.54 -10.13 10.35
C GLY A 101 -6.60 -11.47 11.10
N VAL A 102 -5.78 -12.45 10.71
CA VAL A 102 -5.83 -13.81 11.25
C VAL A 102 -5.28 -13.82 12.68
N PRO A 103 -6.11 -14.19 13.69
CA PRO A 103 -5.65 -14.29 15.07
C PRO A 103 -4.49 -15.28 15.23
N GLY A 104 -3.42 -14.87 15.90
CA GLY A 104 -2.25 -15.73 16.14
C GLY A 104 -1.36 -15.94 14.90
N ALA A 105 -1.62 -15.27 13.77
CA ALA A 105 -0.74 -15.35 12.62
C ALA A 105 0.73 -15.02 13.00
N GLY A 106 1.66 -15.84 12.52
CA GLY A 106 3.08 -15.78 12.89
C GLY A 106 3.46 -16.71 14.05
N GLN A 107 2.49 -17.30 14.76
CA GLN A 107 2.76 -18.34 15.76
C GLN A 107 2.90 -19.74 15.10
N PRO A 108 3.69 -20.64 15.69
CA PRO A 108 3.81 -22.02 15.20
C PRO A 108 2.44 -22.71 15.09
N GLY A 109 2.22 -23.41 13.99
CA GLY A 109 0.98 -24.18 13.75
C GLY A 109 -0.21 -23.36 13.25
N ILE A 110 -0.09 -22.02 13.16
CA ILE A 110 -1.15 -21.17 12.61
C ILE A 110 -0.90 -20.91 11.12
N ARG A 111 -1.82 -21.36 10.28
CA ARG A 111 -1.83 -21.04 8.85
C ARG A 111 -2.40 -19.64 8.65
N ASN A 112 -1.71 -18.81 7.85
CA ASN A 112 -2.21 -17.48 7.50
C ASN A 112 -3.26 -17.56 6.37
N ALA A 113 -3.88 -16.43 6.06
CA ALA A 113 -4.88 -16.30 4.99
C ALA A 113 -4.55 -15.14 4.05
N ILE A 114 -5.43 -14.88 3.09
CA ILE A 114 -5.32 -13.75 2.17
C ILE A 114 -5.22 -12.42 2.93
N SER A 115 -4.29 -11.57 2.51
CA SER A 115 -4.21 -10.20 3.02
C SER A 115 -5.17 -9.26 2.27
N VAL A 116 -5.59 -8.17 2.93
CA VAL A 116 -6.60 -7.24 2.39
C VAL A 116 -6.21 -6.66 1.01
N ASP A 117 -4.92 -6.41 0.78
CA ASP A 117 -4.40 -5.95 -0.50
C ASP A 117 -4.48 -7.03 -1.58
N GLN A 118 -4.21 -8.30 -1.25
CA GLN A 118 -4.34 -9.41 -2.20
C GLN A 118 -5.80 -9.73 -2.49
N PHE A 119 -6.67 -9.64 -1.49
CA PHE A 119 -8.12 -9.74 -1.69
C PHE A 119 -8.63 -8.63 -2.61
N ALA A 120 -8.18 -7.39 -2.41
CA ALA A 120 -8.50 -6.31 -3.33
C ALA A 120 -7.94 -6.57 -4.76
N ALA A 121 -6.74 -7.13 -4.87
CA ALA A 121 -6.10 -7.43 -6.16
C ALA A 121 -6.83 -8.50 -6.98
N GLU A 122 -7.60 -9.39 -6.34
CA GLU A 122 -8.51 -10.32 -7.04
C GLU A 122 -9.66 -9.59 -7.75
N HIS A 123 -10.08 -8.43 -7.24
CA HIS A 123 -11.20 -7.66 -7.78
C HIS A 123 -10.75 -6.63 -8.81
N ILE A 124 -9.72 -5.84 -8.48
CA ILE A 124 -9.31 -4.68 -9.30
C ILE A 124 -7.90 -4.80 -9.90
N GLY A 125 -7.14 -5.83 -9.53
CA GLY A 125 -5.73 -5.96 -9.93
C GLY A 125 -5.54 -6.20 -11.43
N ALA A 126 -6.56 -6.67 -12.14
CA ALA A 126 -6.50 -6.87 -13.59
C ALA A 126 -6.47 -5.55 -14.39
N GLU A 127 -6.85 -4.45 -13.76
CA GLU A 127 -6.97 -3.13 -14.40
C GLU A 127 -5.64 -2.38 -14.51
N THR A 128 -4.59 -2.87 -13.85
CA THR A 128 -3.26 -2.25 -13.86
C THR A 128 -2.18 -3.28 -14.16
N ARG A 129 -1.02 -2.80 -14.64
CA ARG A 129 0.15 -3.65 -14.99
C ARG A 129 0.61 -4.50 -13.81
N PHE A 130 0.72 -3.90 -12.64
CA PHE A 130 1.02 -4.61 -11.41
C PHE A 130 -0.28 -4.77 -10.64
N ARG A 131 -0.70 -6.02 -10.40
CA ARG A 131 -1.93 -6.31 -9.64
C ARG A 131 -1.91 -5.70 -8.23
N SER A 132 -0.73 -5.71 -7.63
CA SER A 132 -0.38 -5.05 -6.38
C SER A 132 1.15 -4.93 -6.29
N LEU A 133 1.67 -3.92 -5.61
CA LEU A 133 3.08 -3.82 -5.27
C LEU A 133 3.30 -4.05 -3.77
N ALA A 134 3.92 -5.17 -3.43
CA ALA A 134 4.43 -5.42 -2.08
C ALA A 134 5.87 -4.87 -1.99
N LEU A 135 6.09 -3.92 -1.08
CA LEU A 135 7.35 -3.23 -0.86
C LEU A 135 7.83 -3.48 0.57
N THR A 136 9.14 -3.49 0.76
CA THR A 136 9.72 -3.59 2.10
C THR A 136 11.03 -2.84 2.24
N GLY A 137 11.22 -2.18 3.40
CA GLY A 137 12.50 -1.60 3.80
C GLY A 137 13.52 -2.65 4.23
N GLU A 138 13.05 -3.80 4.73
CA GLU A 138 13.88 -4.93 5.19
C GLU A 138 13.09 -6.24 5.29
N GLY A 139 13.77 -7.39 5.25
CA GLY A 139 13.12 -8.68 5.50
C GLY A 139 12.02 -9.03 4.48
N LEU A 140 10.92 -9.58 4.97
CA LEU A 140 9.79 -10.07 4.16
C LEU A 140 8.69 -9.02 4.02
N GLY A 141 7.78 -9.18 3.07
CA GLY A 141 6.59 -8.33 2.95
C GLY A 141 5.46 -8.66 3.95
N LEU A 142 4.40 -7.85 3.90
CA LEU A 142 3.17 -8.01 4.71
C LEU A 142 2.06 -8.78 3.99
N SER A 143 2.20 -8.99 2.67
CA SER A 143 1.16 -9.53 1.82
C SER A 143 1.17 -11.06 1.78
N PHE A 144 -0.02 -11.66 1.79
CA PHE A 144 -0.22 -13.10 1.79
C PHE A 144 -1.28 -13.50 0.76
N THR A 145 -1.01 -14.58 0.04
CA THR A 145 -1.95 -15.18 -0.91
C THR A 145 -3.12 -15.85 -0.19
N ARG A 146 -4.15 -16.24 -0.95
CA ARG A 146 -5.28 -17.05 -0.47
C ARG A 146 -4.89 -18.33 0.26
N THR A 147 -3.80 -18.96 -0.15
CA THR A 147 -3.28 -20.17 0.48
C THR A 147 -2.48 -19.92 1.76
N GLY A 148 -2.26 -18.66 2.13
CA GLY A 148 -1.44 -18.25 3.28
C GLY A 148 0.06 -18.18 2.98
N ALA A 149 0.46 -18.25 1.71
CA ALA A 149 1.86 -18.08 1.31
C ALA A 149 2.22 -16.59 1.23
N ARG A 150 3.45 -16.23 1.62
CA ARG A 150 3.92 -14.85 1.52
C ARG A 150 4.12 -14.43 0.07
N VAL A 151 3.68 -13.23 -0.26
CA VAL A 151 4.00 -12.58 -1.53
C VAL A 151 5.39 -11.96 -1.43
N PRO A 152 6.31 -12.23 -2.36
CA PRO A 152 7.62 -11.58 -2.40
C PRO A 152 7.48 -10.05 -2.46
N ALA A 153 8.29 -9.34 -1.68
CA ALA A 153 8.30 -7.89 -1.66
C ALA A 153 9.56 -7.33 -2.32
N TYR A 154 9.40 -6.24 -3.06
CA TYR A 154 10.51 -5.47 -3.61
C TYR A 154 11.21 -4.69 -2.51
N ASN A 155 12.55 -4.77 -2.49
CA ASN A 155 13.41 -4.05 -1.55
C ASN A 155 14.53 -3.24 -2.25
N SER A 156 14.55 -3.25 -3.58
CA SER A 156 15.43 -2.45 -4.43
C SER A 156 14.61 -1.41 -5.19
N PRO A 157 14.63 -0.14 -4.75
CA PRO A 157 13.99 0.96 -5.47
C PRO A 157 14.41 1.09 -6.93
N SER A 158 15.70 0.96 -7.22
CA SER A 158 16.24 1.06 -8.58
C SER A 158 15.72 -0.04 -9.51
N GLN A 159 15.64 -1.28 -9.04
CA GLN A 159 15.07 -2.40 -9.79
C GLN A 159 13.58 -2.17 -10.08
N LEU A 160 12.80 -1.81 -9.05
CA LEU A 160 11.36 -1.59 -9.23
C LEU A 160 11.09 -0.41 -10.18
N PHE A 161 11.88 0.67 -10.10
CA PHE A 161 11.79 1.77 -11.05
C PHE A 161 12.00 1.31 -12.50
N ALA A 162 13.05 0.50 -12.73
CA ALA A 162 13.34 -0.06 -14.04
C ALA A 162 12.17 -0.93 -14.55
N GLU A 163 11.62 -1.79 -13.69
CA GLU A 163 10.46 -2.63 -14.02
C GLU A 163 9.22 -1.79 -14.36
N MET A 164 8.98 -0.66 -13.68
CA MET A 164 7.82 0.20 -13.94
C MET A 164 7.96 1.07 -15.19
N PHE A 165 9.13 1.62 -15.47
CA PHE A 165 9.28 2.75 -16.41
C PHE A 165 10.28 2.55 -17.54
N LEU A 166 11.24 1.63 -17.41
CA LEU A 166 12.22 1.38 -18.47
C LEU A 166 11.69 0.29 -19.40
N GLU A 167 11.58 0.58 -20.69
CA GLU A 167 11.21 -0.42 -21.67
C GLU A 167 12.30 -1.50 -21.74
N GLY A 168 11.87 -2.77 -21.75
CA GLY A 168 12.77 -3.87 -22.03
C GLY A 168 13.23 -3.83 -23.48
N LYS A 169 14.34 -4.50 -23.79
CA LYS A 169 14.70 -4.73 -25.19
C LYS A 169 13.66 -5.65 -25.85
N ASP A 170 13.47 -5.54 -27.17
CA ASP A 170 12.48 -6.36 -27.89
C ASP A 170 12.64 -7.87 -27.61
N ASN A 171 13.87 -8.35 -27.52
CA ASN A 171 14.17 -9.75 -27.19
C ASN A 171 13.79 -10.16 -25.76
N GLU A 172 13.83 -9.23 -24.79
CA GLU A 172 13.41 -9.48 -23.41
C GLU A 172 11.88 -9.57 -23.31
N VAL A 173 11.17 -8.71 -24.05
CA VAL A 173 9.70 -8.75 -24.15
C VAL A 173 9.25 -10.04 -24.85
N GLU A 174 9.90 -10.44 -25.94
CA GLU A 174 9.62 -11.71 -26.62
C GLU A 174 9.87 -12.93 -25.73
N ALA A 175 10.97 -12.93 -24.96
CA ALA A 175 11.26 -14.00 -24.00
C ALA A 175 10.18 -14.08 -22.90
N GLN A 176 9.74 -12.94 -22.37
CA GLN A 176 8.66 -12.91 -21.37
C GLN A 176 7.34 -13.43 -21.96
N LEU A 177 6.99 -13.03 -23.18
CA LEU A 177 5.80 -13.54 -23.88
C LEU A 177 5.89 -15.06 -24.16
N PHE A 178 7.08 -15.57 -24.47
CA PHE A 178 7.31 -17.01 -24.63
C PHE A 178 7.05 -17.77 -23.32
N HIS A 179 7.62 -17.32 -22.20
CA HIS A 179 7.40 -17.95 -20.88
C HIS A 179 5.94 -17.90 -20.43
N LEU A 180 5.20 -16.82 -20.72
CA LEU A 180 3.77 -16.75 -20.40
C LEU A 180 2.96 -17.77 -21.20
N LYS A 181 3.30 -18.00 -22.48
CA LYS A 181 2.64 -19.03 -23.32
C LYS A 181 2.96 -20.44 -22.84
N GLU A 182 4.22 -20.70 -22.47
CA GLU A 182 4.63 -21.99 -21.90
C GLU A 182 3.90 -22.27 -20.59
N GLY A 183 3.83 -21.27 -19.69
CA GLY A 183 3.08 -21.36 -18.44
C GLY A 183 1.62 -21.72 -18.66
N ARG A 184 0.93 -21.10 -19.63
CA ARG A 184 -0.47 -21.46 -19.96
C ARG A 184 -0.59 -22.91 -20.43
N SER A 185 0.30 -23.36 -21.30
CA SER A 185 0.32 -24.74 -21.79
C SER A 185 0.50 -25.76 -20.66
N ILE A 186 1.38 -25.46 -19.69
CA ILE A 186 1.57 -26.29 -18.49
C ILE A 186 0.30 -26.35 -17.66
N LEU A 187 -0.36 -25.21 -17.42
CA LEU A 187 -1.59 -25.16 -16.62
C LEU A 187 -2.76 -25.90 -17.30
N ASP A 188 -2.91 -25.77 -18.62
CA ASP A 188 -3.89 -26.55 -19.39
C ASP A 188 -3.65 -28.06 -19.23
N GLY A 189 -2.39 -28.50 -19.24
CA GLY A 189 -2.00 -29.89 -18.98
C GLY A 189 -2.34 -30.36 -17.56
N VAL A 190 -2.01 -29.55 -16.54
CA VAL A 190 -2.34 -29.81 -15.13
C VAL A 190 -3.85 -29.91 -14.93
N ARG A 191 -4.63 -29.00 -15.54
CA ARG A 191 -6.09 -29.00 -15.47
C ARG A 191 -6.67 -30.27 -16.10
N GLY A 192 -6.17 -30.69 -17.26
CA GLY A 192 -6.60 -31.92 -17.93
C GLY A 192 -6.33 -33.17 -17.10
N GLN A 193 -5.16 -33.26 -16.46
CA GLN A 193 -4.81 -34.37 -15.56
C GLN A 193 -5.66 -34.38 -14.29
N ALA A 194 -5.87 -33.21 -13.68
CA ALA A 194 -6.71 -33.08 -12.50
C ALA A 194 -8.16 -33.50 -12.79
N GLN A 195 -8.72 -33.10 -13.94
CA GLN A 195 -10.09 -33.47 -14.33
C GLN A 195 -10.27 -34.98 -14.57
N SER A 196 -9.29 -35.67 -15.14
CA SER A 196 -9.38 -37.13 -15.35
C SER A 196 -9.38 -37.89 -14.01
N PHE A 197 -8.59 -37.40 -13.04
CA PHE A 197 -8.50 -37.96 -11.69
C PHE A 197 -9.77 -37.72 -10.84
N ARG A 198 -10.55 -36.68 -11.14
CA ARG A 198 -11.80 -36.33 -10.44
C ARG A 198 -12.81 -37.47 -10.40
N SER A 199 -12.90 -38.25 -11.47
CA SER A 199 -13.85 -39.36 -11.61
C SER A 199 -13.61 -40.51 -10.62
N SER A 200 -12.36 -40.71 -10.20
CA SER A 200 -11.93 -41.75 -9.25
C SER A 200 -11.93 -41.34 -7.77
N LEU A 201 -12.23 -40.08 -7.46
CA LEU A 201 -12.20 -39.56 -6.09
C LEU A 201 -13.55 -39.70 -5.36
N GLY A 202 -13.47 -39.84 -4.02
CA GLY A 202 -14.61 -39.70 -3.10
C GLY A 202 -15.06 -38.24 -2.94
N ALA A 203 -16.19 -38.00 -2.27
CA ALA A 203 -16.81 -36.67 -2.19
C ALA A 203 -15.87 -35.60 -1.59
N ASP A 204 -15.28 -35.86 -0.43
CA ASP A 204 -14.41 -34.90 0.27
C ASP A 204 -13.15 -34.53 -0.53
N ASP A 205 -12.60 -35.48 -1.30
CA ASP A 205 -11.43 -35.24 -2.14
C ASP A 205 -11.78 -34.49 -3.44
N ARG A 206 -13.02 -34.64 -3.94
CA ARG A 206 -13.52 -33.83 -5.07
C ARG A 206 -13.64 -32.37 -4.70
N ASP A 207 -14.10 -32.04 -3.50
CA ASP A 207 -14.22 -30.66 -3.05
C ASP A 207 -12.83 -29.98 -3.00
N ARG A 208 -11.82 -30.67 -2.48
CA ARG A 208 -10.42 -30.18 -2.48
C ARG A 208 -9.85 -30.02 -3.88
N LEU A 209 -10.16 -30.97 -4.78
CA LEU A 209 -9.73 -30.91 -6.16
C LEU A 209 -10.41 -29.74 -6.91
N ASP A 210 -11.68 -29.49 -6.63
CA ASP A 210 -12.44 -28.37 -7.22
C ASP A 210 -11.89 -27.02 -6.71
N GLU A 211 -11.47 -26.91 -5.44
CA GLU A 211 -10.71 -25.75 -4.92
C GLU A 211 -9.37 -25.57 -5.66
N TYR A 212 -8.61 -26.66 -5.85
CA TYR A 212 -7.35 -26.62 -6.59
C TYR A 212 -7.55 -26.19 -8.05
N LEU A 213 -8.53 -26.77 -8.75
CA LEU A 213 -8.87 -26.43 -10.13
C LEU A 213 -9.32 -24.98 -10.28
N THR A 214 -10.02 -24.44 -9.28
CA THR A 214 -10.36 -23.02 -9.21
C THR A 214 -9.09 -22.16 -9.15
N SER A 215 -8.14 -22.52 -8.28
CA SER A 215 -6.85 -21.79 -8.18
C SER A 215 -6.01 -21.87 -9.46
N VAL A 216 -6.05 -22.99 -10.19
CA VAL A 216 -5.38 -23.14 -11.50
C VAL A 216 -6.01 -22.20 -12.53
N ARG A 217 -7.34 -22.14 -12.59
CA ARG A 217 -8.06 -21.25 -13.51
C ARG A 217 -7.77 -19.78 -13.23
N GLU A 218 -7.76 -19.38 -11.97
CA GLU A 218 -7.36 -18.02 -11.57
C GLU A 218 -5.92 -17.69 -12.04
N LEU A 219 -5.01 -18.68 -12.01
CA LEU A 219 -3.65 -18.51 -12.50
C LEU A 219 -3.58 -18.38 -14.02
N GLU A 220 -4.37 -19.17 -14.77
CA GLU A 220 -4.50 -19.04 -16.23
C GLU A 220 -4.99 -17.64 -16.62
N GLU A 221 -6.06 -17.16 -15.97
CA GLU A 221 -6.63 -15.81 -16.19
C GLU A 221 -5.63 -14.70 -15.88
N ARG A 222 -4.71 -14.92 -14.93
CA ARG A 222 -3.58 -14.00 -14.68
C ARG A 222 -2.58 -13.99 -15.82
N LEU A 223 -2.15 -15.14 -16.33
CA LEU A 223 -1.21 -15.22 -17.46
C LEU A 223 -1.81 -14.58 -18.72
N VAL A 224 -3.10 -14.83 -18.98
CA VAL A 224 -4.07 -13.83 -19.46
C VAL A 224 -3.63 -12.38 -19.62
N ILE A 225 -3.87 -11.68 -18.52
CA ILE A 225 -3.69 -10.26 -18.28
C ILE A 225 -2.21 -9.86 -18.38
N ASP A 226 -1.31 -10.69 -17.86
CA ASP A 226 0.14 -10.41 -17.89
C ASP A 226 0.65 -10.31 -19.34
N GLU A 227 0.17 -11.16 -20.25
CA GLU A 227 0.53 -11.08 -21.67
C GLU A 227 0.07 -9.76 -22.31
N LYS A 228 -1.14 -9.31 -21.96
CA LYS A 228 -1.68 -8.02 -22.43
C LYS A 228 -0.80 -6.86 -21.94
N TRP A 229 -0.39 -6.88 -20.68
CA TRP A 229 0.46 -5.84 -20.14
C TRP A 229 1.86 -5.85 -20.74
N CYS A 230 2.46 -7.02 -20.99
CA CYS A 230 3.76 -7.11 -21.68
C CYS A 230 3.79 -6.36 -23.03
N ARG A 231 2.65 -6.30 -23.73
CA ARG A 231 2.52 -5.58 -25.01
C ARG A 231 2.08 -4.13 -24.88
N THR A 232 1.62 -3.73 -23.69
CA THR A 232 1.22 -2.35 -23.43
C THR A 232 2.49 -1.54 -23.16
N PRO A 233 2.66 -0.33 -23.72
CA PRO A 233 3.80 0.52 -23.38
C PRO A 233 3.85 0.86 -21.89
N LYS A 234 5.05 1.06 -21.36
CA LYS A 234 5.22 1.53 -19.99
C LYS A 234 4.94 3.03 -19.90
N PRO A 235 4.40 3.53 -18.77
CA PRO A 235 4.22 4.95 -18.57
C PRO A 235 5.57 5.67 -18.59
N LYS A 236 5.57 6.92 -19.06
CA LYS A 236 6.77 7.77 -19.08
C LYS A 236 6.71 8.78 -17.95
N VAL A 237 7.81 8.88 -17.20
CA VAL A 237 7.97 9.84 -16.11
C VAL A 237 9.21 10.69 -16.36
N ASN A 238 9.15 11.95 -15.97
CA ASN A 238 10.28 12.88 -16.06
C ASN A 238 10.98 13.00 -14.70
N VAL A 239 11.50 11.88 -14.22
CA VAL A 239 12.26 11.78 -12.97
C VAL A 239 13.50 10.92 -13.19
N GLU A 240 14.58 11.26 -12.51
CA GLU A 240 15.80 10.45 -12.56
C GLU A 240 15.58 9.10 -11.87
N PRO A 241 16.11 7.99 -12.41
CA PRO A 241 16.06 6.70 -11.73
C PRO A 241 16.71 6.78 -10.34
N PRO A 242 16.07 6.23 -9.29
CA PRO A 242 16.61 6.27 -7.94
C PRO A 242 17.87 5.40 -7.84
N ARG A 243 18.76 5.78 -6.92
CA ARG A 243 19.91 4.96 -6.53
C ARG A 243 19.63 4.32 -5.18
N ASP A 244 19.88 3.02 -5.09
CA ASP A 244 19.69 2.30 -3.84
C ASP A 244 20.68 2.78 -2.78
N ILE A 245 20.17 3.04 -1.57
CA ILE A 245 20.99 3.45 -0.43
C ILE A 245 21.64 2.21 0.18
N SER A 246 22.97 2.17 0.11
CA SER A 246 23.80 1.07 0.62
C SER A 246 23.84 0.98 2.14
N ASN A 247 23.74 2.14 2.82
CA ASN A 247 23.65 2.18 4.28
C ASN A 247 22.30 1.61 4.74
N ARG A 248 22.31 0.38 5.26
CA ARG A 248 21.10 -0.30 5.76
C ARG A 248 20.49 0.41 6.97
N ASN A 249 21.28 1.20 7.72
CA ASN A 249 20.83 1.92 8.90
C ASN A 249 20.14 3.25 8.55
N ASP A 250 20.26 3.73 7.30
CA ASP A 250 19.54 4.91 6.82
C ASP A 250 18.07 4.58 6.52
N LEU A 251 17.33 4.28 7.58
CA LEU A 251 15.92 3.89 7.50
C LEU A 251 15.05 5.01 6.91
N ILE A 252 15.40 6.28 7.13
CA ILE A 252 14.66 7.44 6.65
C ILE A 252 14.87 7.63 5.13
N GLY A 253 16.11 7.62 4.66
CA GLY A 253 16.42 7.71 3.23
C GLY A 253 15.80 6.55 2.44
N ARG A 254 15.91 5.33 2.96
CA ARG A 254 15.33 4.13 2.32
C ARG A 254 13.81 4.18 2.28
N THR A 255 13.15 4.59 3.37
CA THR A 255 11.69 4.78 3.41
C THR A 255 11.23 5.83 2.40
N ARG A 256 11.97 6.94 2.29
CA ARG A 256 11.67 7.99 1.31
C ARG A 256 11.66 7.44 -0.12
N LEU A 257 12.66 6.67 -0.52
CA LEU A 257 12.68 6.06 -1.86
C LEU A 257 11.47 5.14 -2.12
N LEU A 258 11.05 4.34 -1.13
CA LEU A 258 9.86 3.50 -1.25
C LEU A 258 8.59 4.35 -1.44
N PHE A 259 8.45 5.44 -0.69
CA PHE A 259 7.30 6.34 -0.81
C PHE A 259 7.29 7.13 -2.12
N GLU A 260 8.46 7.54 -2.62
CA GLU A 260 8.57 8.16 -3.95
C GLU A 260 8.12 7.22 -5.06
N LEU A 261 8.52 5.94 -5.00
CA LEU A 261 8.06 4.93 -5.95
C LEU A 261 6.56 4.63 -5.80
N ALA A 262 6.05 4.61 -4.56
CA ALA A 262 4.63 4.44 -4.33
C ALA A 262 3.81 5.58 -4.94
N HIS A 263 4.27 6.83 -4.76
CA HIS A 263 3.67 8.01 -5.40
C HIS A 263 3.67 7.89 -6.92
N LEU A 264 4.81 7.55 -7.54
CA LEU A 264 4.91 7.40 -9.00
C LEU A 264 3.98 6.28 -9.50
N ALA A 265 3.97 5.13 -8.83
CA ALA A 265 3.15 3.98 -9.21
C ALA A 265 1.64 4.30 -9.18
N VAL A 266 1.20 5.05 -8.16
CA VAL A 266 -0.18 5.55 -8.05
C VAL A 266 -0.46 6.61 -9.12
N GLN A 267 0.46 7.57 -9.32
CA GLN A 267 0.30 8.67 -10.27
C GLN A 267 0.18 8.20 -11.72
N THR A 268 0.91 7.14 -12.09
CA THR A 268 0.89 6.59 -13.45
C THR A 268 -0.11 5.44 -13.63
N ASP A 269 -0.93 5.15 -12.62
CA ASP A 269 -1.80 3.98 -12.55
C ASP A 269 -1.09 2.65 -12.87
N SER A 270 0.20 2.54 -12.51
CA SER A 270 0.97 1.30 -12.64
C SER A 270 0.42 0.21 -11.71
N THR A 271 -0.10 0.63 -10.56
CA THR A 271 -0.90 -0.19 -9.65
C THR A 271 -1.86 0.68 -8.85
N ARG A 272 -2.92 0.06 -8.32
CA ARG A 272 -3.86 0.69 -7.38
C ARG A 272 -3.67 0.24 -5.93
N LEU A 273 -2.83 -0.76 -5.70
CA LEU A 273 -2.69 -1.44 -4.42
C LEU A 273 -1.21 -1.53 -4.07
N ILE A 274 -0.80 -0.83 -3.01
CA ILE A 274 0.58 -0.82 -2.53
C ILE A 274 0.61 -1.17 -1.06
N THR A 275 1.54 -2.03 -0.70
CA THR A 275 1.80 -2.43 0.68
C THR A 275 3.26 -2.16 1.00
N ILE A 276 3.57 -1.55 2.14
CA ILE A 276 4.93 -1.17 2.52
C ILE A 276 5.20 -1.59 3.96
N MET A 277 6.18 -2.48 4.16
CA MET A 277 6.77 -2.71 5.48
C MET A 277 7.94 -1.76 5.68
N LEU A 278 7.91 -0.93 6.71
CA LEU A 278 9.05 -0.09 7.07
C LEU A 278 10.15 -0.92 7.73
N ALA A 279 11.36 -0.36 7.79
CA ALA A 279 12.51 -1.01 8.44
C ALA A 279 12.68 -0.56 9.91
N GLY A 280 13.25 -1.44 10.73
CA GLY A 280 13.68 -1.21 12.10
C GLY A 280 15.17 -1.53 12.25
N SER A 281 16.01 -0.49 12.26
CA SER A 281 17.46 -0.67 12.38
C SER A 281 17.86 -1.16 13.79
N THR A 282 18.74 -2.16 13.87
CA THR A 282 19.41 -2.58 15.10
C THR A 282 20.61 -1.70 15.44
N SER A 283 21.13 -0.95 14.48
CA SER A 283 22.22 0.02 14.68
C SER A 283 21.68 1.45 14.64
N ALA A 284 22.44 2.40 15.20
CA ALA A 284 22.04 3.80 15.22
C ALA A 284 21.82 4.33 13.78
N PRO A 285 20.64 4.86 13.44
CA PRO A 285 20.44 5.54 12.18
C PRO A 285 21.25 6.84 12.13
N PRO A 286 21.60 7.35 10.94
CA PRO A 286 22.35 8.59 10.77
C PRO A 286 21.48 9.84 11.05
N ILE A 287 20.92 9.93 12.25
CA ILE A 287 20.06 11.03 12.71
C ILE A 287 20.77 11.74 13.86
N PRO A 288 21.05 13.05 13.76
CA PRO A 288 21.67 13.81 14.84
C PRO A 288 20.91 13.65 16.17
N GLY A 289 21.64 13.35 17.25
CA GLY A 289 21.06 13.10 18.57
C GLY A 289 20.62 11.67 18.83
N VAL A 290 20.67 10.78 17.83
CA VAL A 290 20.38 9.34 17.98
C VAL A 290 21.67 8.55 18.03
N THR A 291 21.87 7.79 19.11
CA THR A 291 23.09 7.00 19.34
C THR A 291 22.84 5.51 19.52
N GLN A 292 21.57 5.11 19.68
CA GLN A 292 21.14 3.70 19.81
C GLN A 292 20.33 3.27 18.58
N GLY A 293 20.24 1.96 18.34
CA GLY A 293 19.39 1.40 17.28
C GLY A 293 17.91 1.67 17.52
N HIS A 294 17.14 1.82 16.44
CA HIS A 294 15.68 1.99 16.52
C HIS A 294 15.03 0.85 17.30
N HIS A 295 15.49 -0.39 17.09
CA HIS A 295 15.01 -1.54 17.86
C HIS A 295 15.29 -1.38 19.36
N ASP A 296 16.51 -1.02 19.77
CA ASP A 296 16.85 -0.86 21.19
C ASP A 296 16.10 0.29 21.88
N LEU A 297 15.80 1.34 21.11
CA LEU A 297 15.02 2.49 21.53
C LEU A 297 13.53 2.15 21.66
N SER A 298 13.01 1.23 20.84
CA SER A 298 11.63 0.74 20.97
C SER A 298 11.40 0.04 22.32
N HIS A 299 12.44 -0.59 22.89
CA HIS A 299 12.48 -1.10 24.26
C HIS A 299 12.85 -0.01 25.27
N HIS A 300 12.12 1.12 25.24
CA HIS A 300 12.47 2.31 26.02
C HIS A 300 12.28 2.12 27.53
N GLY A 301 11.37 1.25 28.00
CA GLY A 301 11.16 1.04 29.45
C GLY A 301 10.78 2.31 30.22
N LYS A 302 10.23 3.31 29.52
CA LYS A 302 9.97 4.69 29.97
C LYS A 302 11.22 5.50 30.37
N ASP A 303 12.42 5.08 29.94
CA ASP A 303 13.63 5.87 30.09
C ASP A 303 13.51 7.19 29.28
N PRO A 304 13.65 8.37 29.92
CA PRO A 304 13.50 9.65 29.21
C PRO A 304 14.54 9.86 28.10
N GLY A 305 15.76 9.34 28.26
CA GLY A 305 16.82 9.47 27.26
C GLY A 305 16.52 8.66 26.01
N LYS A 306 16.08 7.41 26.18
CA LYS A 306 15.61 6.56 25.07
C LYS A 306 14.38 7.15 24.41
N LEU A 307 13.41 7.65 25.17
CA LEU A 307 12.21 8.28 24.62
C LEU A 307 12.54 9.52 23.78
N ALA A 308 13.49 10.35 24.22
CA ALA A 308 13.92 11.51 23.46
C ALA A 308 14.54 11.11 22.11
N GLN A 309 15.38 10.08 22.09
CA GLN A 309 15.98 9.57 20.85
C GLN A 309 14.96 8.88 19.95
N LEU A 310 14.06 8.06 20.51
CA LEU A 310 12.99 7.38 19.78
C LEU A 310 12.10 8.41 19.08
N ASN A 311 11.71 9.48 19.78
CA ASN A 311 10.93 10.57 19.23
C ASN A 311 11.62 11.25 18.03
N LEU A 312 12.95 11.40 18.04
CA LEU A 312 13.67 11.94 16.87
C LEU A 312 13.49 11.05 15.64
N ILE A 313 13.63 9.73 15.80
CA ILE A 313 13.43 8.76 14.71
C ILE A 313 11.98 8.82 14.20
N GLU A 314 11.01 8.75 15.11
CA GLU A 314 9.59 8.72 14.77
C GLU A 314 9.13 10.02 14.09
N ILE A 315 9.65 11.18 14.52
CA ILE A 315 9.42 12.46 13.83
C ILE A 315 9.97 12.46 12.40
N GLU A 316 11.17 11.93 12.16
CA GLU A 316 11.72 11.83 10.81
C GLU A 316 10.88 10.88 9.93
N CYS A 317 10.36 9.77 10.49
CA CYS A 317 9.41 8.90 9.79
C CYS A 317 8.13 9.66 9.41
N MET A 318 7.58 10.47 10.33
CA MET A 318 6.39 11.28 10.06
C MET A 318 6.63 12.39 9.04
N LYS A 319 7.86 12.94 8.96
CA LYS A 319 8.24 13.88 7.89
C LYS A 319 8.23 13.21 6.53
N VAL A 320 8.74 11.99 6.41
CA VAL A 320 8.71 11.24 5.15
C VAL A 320 7.27 10.85 4.77
N LEU A 321 6.42 10.50 5.74
CA LEU A 321 4.98 10.33 5.48
C LEU A 321 4.33 11.62 4.96
N ARG A 322 4.65 12.77 5.58
CA ARG A 322 4.18 14.08 5.13
C ARG A 322 4.59 14.36 3.68
N GLU A 323 5.81 14.01 3.27
CA GLU A 323 6.27 14.13 1.89
C GLU A 323 5.37 13.34 0.92
N LEU A 324 5.03 12.09 1.25
CA LEU A 324 4.11 11.27 0.45
C LEU A 324 2.71 11.90 0.34
N VAL A 325 2.12 12.27 1.48
CA VAL A 325 0.78 12.90 1.52
C VAL A 325 0.79 14.21 0.73
N SER A 326 1.84 15.02 0.87
CA SER A 326 2.00 16.27 0.14
C SER A 326 2.06 16.05 -1.38
N ARG A 327 2.84 15.06 -1.85
CA ARG A 327 2.95 14.75 -3.28
C ARG A 327 1.63 14.24 -3.85
N LEU A 328 0.91 13.40 -3.11
CA LEU A 328 -0.44 12.95 -3.49
C LEU A 328 -1.44 14.12 -3.55
N LYS A 329 -1.37 15.08 -2.62
CA LYS A 329 -2.26 16.25 -2.63
C LYS A 329 -1.97 17.21 -3.78
N GLN A 330 -0.69 17.34 -4.16
CA GLN A 330 -0.25 18.20 -5.26
C GLN A 330 -0.49 17.58 -6.65
N SER A 331 -0.55 16.25 -6.74
CA SER A 331 -0.85 15.54 -7.98
C SER A 331 -2.34 15.58 -8.29
N GLN A 332 -2.72 15.70 -9.56
CA GLN A 332 -4.12 15.78 -10.00
C GLN A 332 -4.49 14.57 -10.86
N GLU A 333 -5.71 14.07 -10.71
CA GLU A 333 -6.30 13.04 -11.56
C GLU A 333 -7.81 13.27 -11.71
N GLY A 334 -8.29 13.39 -12.95
CA GLY A 334 -9.73 13.59 -13.21
C GLY A 334 -10.32 14.87 -12.59
N GLY A 335 -9.51 15.92 -12.39
CA GLY A 335 -9.93 17.19 -11.80
C GLY A 335 -9.97 17.22 -10.27
N GLU A 336 -9.52 16.16 -9.59
CA GLU A 336 -9.39 16.08 -8.14
C GLU A 336 -7.92 15.83 -7.75
N ALA A 337 -7.57 16.17 -6.51
CA ALA A 337 -6.27 15.78 -5.96
C ALA A 337 -6.17 14.25 -5.87
N LEU A 338 -5.02 13.69 -6.24
CA LEU A 338 -4.78 12.25 -6.19
C LEU A 338 -4.93 11.69 -4.76
N LEU A 339 -4.66 12.51 -3.74
CA LEU A 339 -4.93 12.18 -2.34
C LEU A 339 -6.41 11.91 -2.07
N ASP A 340 -7.35 12.64 -2.67
CA ASP A 340 -8.80 12.39 -2.48
C ASP A 340 -9.25 11.05 -3.10
N ARG A 341 -8.41 10.43 -3.94
CA ARG A 341 -8.64 9.13 -4.58
C ARG A 341 -7.76 8.00 -4.04
N THR A 342 -6.80 8.32 -3.16
CA THR A 342 -5.83 7.36 -2.62
C THR A 342 -5.91 7.32 -1.11
N MET A 343 -6.26 6.16 -0.55
CA MET A 343 -6.18 5.93 0.89
C MET A 343 -4.73 5.69 1.28
N VAL A 344 -4.21 6.46 2.24
CA VAL A 344 -2.92 6.19 2.89
C VAL A 344 -3.20 5.73 4.31
N TYR A 345 -3.01 4.44 4.56
CA TYR A 345 -3.16 3.80 5.86
C TYR A 345 -1.78 3.52 6.44
N LEU A 346 -1.46 4.17 7.56
CA LEU A 346 -0.26 3.90 8.35
C LEU A 346 -0.69 3.38 9.73
N SER A 347 -0.09 2.26 10.14
CA SER A 347 -0.21 1.77 11.51
C SER A 347 0.97 0.87 11.88
N SER A 348 0.82 0.14 12.98
CA SER A 348 1.74 -0.89 13.43
C SER A 348 0.94 -2.12 13.85
N ASN A 349 1.59 -3.29 13.85
CA ASN A 349 1.10 -4.46 14.56
C ASN A 349 1.17 -4.31 16.09
N LEU A 350 1.84 -3.27 16.60
CA LEU A 350 1.99 -2.98 18.02
C LEU A 350 1.26 -1.68 18.38
N GLY A 351 0.46 -1.75 19.45
CA GLY A 351 -0.12 -0.58 20.09
C GLY A 351 0.86 0.19 20.96
N ASP A 352 1.81 -0.52 21.57
CA ASP A 352 2.92 0.06 22.31
C ASP A 352 4.18 -0.79 22.07
N ALA A 353 5.22 -0.11 21.60
CA ALA A 353 6.47 -0.71 21.20
C ALA A 353 7.20 -1.41 22.35
N SER A 354 7.31 -0.76 23.52
CA SER A 354 8.13 -1.26 24.63
C SER A 354 7.50 -2.43 25.38
N SER A 355 6.18 -2.50 25.44
CA SER A 355 5.43 -3.58 26.09
C SER A 355 5.02 -4.69 25.13
N HIS A 356 5.29 -4.52 23.82
CA HIS A 356 4.81 -5.42 22.76
C HIS A 356 3.28 -5.59 22.79
N SER A 357 2.55 -4.59 23.28
CA SER A 357 1.09 -4.62 23.32
C SER A 357 0.55 -4.65 21.89
N THR A 358 -0.48 -5.47 21.67
CA THR A 358 -1.23 -5.54 20.40
C THR A 358 -2.62 -4.90 20.53
N ARG A 359 -2.85 -4.19 21.63
CA ARG A 359 -4.09 -3.45 21.92
C ARG A 359 -3.88 -1.97 21.68
N ASN A 360 -4.93 -1.24 21.32
CA ASN A 360 -4.90 0.21 21.13
C ASN A 360 -3.89 0.62 20.05
N LEU A 361 -4.07 0.08 18.84
CA LEU A 361 -3.15 0.34 17.73
C LEU A 361 -3.12 1.84 17.36
N PRO A 362 -1.94 2.44 17.13
CA PRO A 362 -1.82 3.77 16.56
C PRO A 362 -2.16 3.69 15.07
N VAL A 363 -3.31 4.25 14.67
CA VAL A 363 -3.77 4.22 13.29
C VAL A 363 -3.89 5.64 12.75
N PHE A 364 -3.34 5.85 11.55
CA PHE A 364 -3.46 7.05 10.75
C PHE A 364 -4.03 6.69 9.39
N VAL A 365 -5.12 7.35 8.99
CA VAL A 365 -5.74 7.19 7.67
C VAL A 365 -5.89 8.57 7.03
N ALA A 366 -5.32 8.75 5.85
CA ALA A 366 -5.43 9.98 5.07
C ALA A 366 -5.99 9.74 3.67
N GLY A 367 -6.61 10.77 3.10
CA GLY A 367 -7.10 10.76 1.73
C GLY A 367 -8.23 9.77 1.46
N GLY A 368 -8.32 9.31 0.22
CA GLY A 368 -9.37 8.40 -0.25
C GLY A 368 -10.77 9.01 -0.21
N GLY A 369 -10.94 10.29 0.15
CA GLY A 369 -12.22 10.99 0.19
C GLY A 369 -13.13 10.57 1.34
N PHE A 370 -12.54 10.21 2.48
CA PHE A 370 -13.25 10.11 3.75
C PHE A 370 -13.44 11.50 4.41
N GLN A 371 -14.39 11.61 5.32
CA GLN A 371 -14.61 12.79 6.15
C GLN A 371 -13.60 12.85 7.31
N HIS A 372 -12.44 13.39 7.00
CA HIS A 372 -11.31 13.53 7.92
C HIS A 372 -11.45 14.67 8.94
N GLY A 373 -10.36 15.03 9.61
CA GLY A 373 -10.30 16.12 10.60
C GLY A 373 -10.71 15.71 12.01
N ARG A 374 -10.58 14.42 12.38
CA ARG A 374 -11.05 13.89 13.67
C ARG A 374 -10.15 12.81 14.26
N HIS A 375 -10.23 12.64 15.57
CA HIS A 375 -9.72 11.49 16.31
C HIS A 375 -10.90 10.57 16.67
N LEU A 376 -10.88 9.34 16.15
CA LEU A 376 -11.81 8.28 16.53
C LEU A 376 -11.19 7.46 17.66
N ALA A 377 -11.65 7.66 18.90
CA ALA A 377 -11.20 6.90 20.05
C ALA A 377 -12.27 5.88 20.45
N PHE A 378 -11.93 4.59 20.39
CA PHE A 378 -12.82 3.51 20.79
C PHE A 378 -12.55 3.05 22.21
N ASP A 379 -13.60 2.55 22.88
CA ASP A 379 -13.52 2.06 24.25
C ASP A 379 -12.61 0.81 24.34
N PRO A 380 -11.51 0.85 25.11
CA PRO A 380 -10.64 -0.31 25.31
C PRO A 380 -11.31 -1.53 25.95
N GLN A 381 -12.47 -1.37 26.61
CA GLN A 381 -13.25 -2.48 27.16
C GLN A 381 -14.10 -3.20 26.11
N SER A 382 -14.39 -2.54 24.99
CA SER A 382 -15.13 -3.11 23.86
C SER A 382 -14.49 -2.67 22.53
N PRO A 383 -13.22 -3.02 22.29
CA PRO A 383 -12.48 -2.52 21.14
C PRO A 383 -12.99 -3.18 19.85
N PRO A 384 -13.37 -2.41 18.81
CA PRO A 384 -13.72 -3.00 17.54
C PRO A 384 -12.49 -3.66 16.89
N PRO A 385 -12.66 -4.76 16.12
CA PRO A 385 -11.57 -5.39 15.40
C PRO A 385 -10.92 -4.41 14.41
N LEU A 386 -9.59 -4.46 14.28
CA LEU A 386 -8.86 -3.74 13.23
C LEU A 386 -9.47 -3.97 11.84
N CYS A 387 -9.94 -5.19 11.58
CA CYS A 387 -10.52 -5.57 10.29
C CYS A 387 -11.82 -4.83 9.94
N ASN A 388 -12.49 -4.16 10.89
CA ASN A 388 -13.60 -3.27 10.54
C ASN A 388 -13.13 -2.07 9.70
N LEU A 389 -11.88 -1.60 9.91
CA LEU A 389 -11.25 -0.61 9.05
C LEU A 389 -11.02 -1.17 7.64
N TYR A 390 -10.61 -2.44 7.53
CA TYR A 390 -10.39 -3.09 6.24
C TYR A 390 -11.68 -3.24 5.44
N VAL A 391 -12.80 -3.54 6.09
CA VAL A 391 -14.12 -3.51 5.43
C VAL A 391 -14.42 -2.11 4.89
N SER A 392 -14.23 -1.04 5.68
CA SER A 392 -14.40 0.34 5.19
C SER A 392 -13.49 0.68 4.01
N MET A 393 -12.25 0.21 4.01
CA MET A 393 -11.29 0.44 2.92
C MET A 393 -11.67 -0.33 1.65
N LEU A 394 -12.09 -1.59 1.77
CA LEU A 394 -12.55 -2.41 0.63
C LEU A 394 -13.81 -1.80 0.00
N GLN A 395 -14.81 -1.43 0.79
CA GLN A 395 -15.99 -0.73 0.26
C GLN A 395 -15.62 0.59 -0.40
N ARG A 396 -14.59 1.29 0.11
CA ARG A 396 -14.12 2.52 -0.53
C ARG A 396 -13.41 2.28 -1.87
N LEU A 397 -12.85 1.09 -2.10
CA LEU A 397 -12.36 0.66 -3.40
C LEU A 397 -13.49 0.25 -4.37
N GLY A 398 -14.76 0.26 -3.92
CA GLY A 398 -15.90 -0.24 -4.69
C GLY A 398 -16.09 -1.76 -4.58
N ILE A 399 -15.46 -2.40 -3.59
CA ILE A 399 -15.57 -3.83 -3.33
C ILE A 399 -16.60 -4.00 -2.22
N GLU A 400 -17.83 -4.31 -2.60
CA GLU A 400 -18.97 -4.46 -1.68
C GLU A 400 -18.84 -5.76 -0.87
N VAL A 401 -18.30 -5.65 0.35
CA VAL A 401 -18.18 -6.75 1.32
C VAL A 401 -18.70 -6.33 2.68
N ASP A 402 -19.37 -7.25 3.37
CA ASP A 402 -19.86 -7.02 4.73
C ASP A 402 -18.83 -7.41 5.81
N LYS A 403 -17.90 -8.30 5.47
CA LYS A 403 -16.92 -8.87 6.40
C LYS A 403 -15.59 -9.10 5.71
N PHE A 404 -14.52 -8.99 6.49
CA PHE A 404 -13.18 -9.42 6.09
C PHE A 404 -12.46 -9.94 7.34
N SER A 405 -12.02 -11.20 7.32
CA SER A 405 -11.36 -11.84 8.46
C SER A 405 -12.21 -11.70 9.75
N THR A 406 -11.66 -11.14 10.83
CA THR A 406 -12.38 -10.89 12.09
C THR A 406 -13.34 -9.70 12.05
N GLY A 407 -13.35 -8.93 10.96
CA GLY A 407 -14.20 -7.76 10.78
C GLY A 407 -15.66 -8.13 10.56
N THR A 408 -16.56 -7.41 11.22
CA THR A 408 -18.00 -7.69 11.22
C THR A 408 -18.84 -6.60 10.54
N GLY A 409 -18.18 -5.55 10.03
CA GLY A 409 -18.79 -4.44 9.30
C GLY A 409 -17.81 -3.29 9.13
N THR A 410 -18.27 -2.17 8.56
CA THR A 410 -17.47 -0.94 8.44
C THR A 410 -17.14 -0.33 9.80
N LEU A 411 -15.99 0.34 9.89
CA LEU A 411 -15.61 1.07 11.08
C LEU A 411 -16.50 2.31 11.31
N THR A 412 -17.17 2.36 12.46
CA THR A 412 -18.03 3.47 12.84
C THR A 412 -17.27 4.80 12.89
N GLY A 413 -17.87 5.87 12.34
CA GLY A 413 -17.31 7.22 12.36
C GLY A 413 -16.32 7.55 11.23
N LEU A 414 -15.90 6.55 10.43
CA LEU A 414 -15.09 6.75 9.22
C LEU A 414 -15.99 6.76 7.98
N GLU A 415 -16.60 7.91 7.71
CA GLU A 415 -17.59 8.08 6.64
C GLU A 415 -16.99 8.64 5.35
N PHE A 416 -17.63 8.39 4.20
CA PHE A 416 -17.26 9.02 2.93
C PHE A 416 -17.70 10.50 2.91
N LYS A 417 -16.90 11.38 2.26
CA LYS A 417 -17.37 12.72 1.89
C LYS A 417 -18.57 12.56 0.96
N ARG A 418 -19.70 13.20 1.28
CA ARG A 418 -20.85 13.25 0.36
C ARG A 418 -20.45 14.12 -0.84
N SER A 419 -20.65 13.60 -2.04
CA SER A 419 -20.38 14.28 -3.31
C SER A 419 -21.38 15.40 -3.58
#